data_AF-A0A0Q3TBW1-F1
#
_entry.id   AF-A0A0Q3TBW1-F1
#
_cell.length_a   1.000
_cell.length_b   1.000
_cell.length_c   1.000
_cell.angle_alpha   90.00
_cell.angle_beta   90.00
_cell.angle_gamma   90.00
#
_symmetry.space_group_name_H-M   'P 1'
#
loop_
_entity.id
_entity.type
_entity.pdbx_description
1 polymer ?
#
loop_
_entity_poly.entity_id
_entity_poly.type
_entity_poly.pdbx_seq_one_letter_code
_entity_poly.pdbx_strand_id
1 'polypeptide(L)'
;MGLLHANRSKSNYRIYASEALEDLKFIERYKKLGISLETIRRKMEMKKCHEMNESIVEQHIETVSEHIKQLNMELSDLAPVLEVLNTKQKEAIFKRLTLESVALLQSLHFLTK
;
A
#
# COMPACT_ATOMS: atom_id res chain seq x y z
N MET A 1 -0.52 7.96 16.55
CA MET A 1 -0.74 9.41 16.49
C MET A 1 0.58 10.09 16.16
N GLY A 2 0.74 10.68 14.96
CA GLY A 2 2.04 11.23 14.51
C GLY A 2 2.19 11.46 13.00
N LEU A 3 1.10 11.42 12.23
CA LEU A 3 1.13 11.49 10.77
C LEU A 3 1.25 12.92 10.23
N LEU A 4 0.83 13.92 11.00
CA LEU A 4 0.78 15.32 10.57
C LEU A 4 1.54 16.19 11.57
N HIS A 5 2.62 16.83 11.11
CA HIS A 5 3.37 17.76 11.94
C HIS A 5 2.70 19.13 11.95
N ALA A 6 2.57 19.70 13.15
CA ALA A 6 2.09 21.05 13.37
C ALA A 6 3.12 21.82 14.18
N ASN A 7 3.46 23.03 13.76
CA ASN A 7 4.20 23.95 14.60
C ASN A 7 3.25 24.53 15.64
N ARG A 8 3.77 24.87 16.82
CA ARG A 8 2.95 25.49 17.88
C ARG A 8 3.27 26.96 17.99
N SER A 9 2.24 27.80 18.07
CA SER A 9 2.41 29.22 18.39
C SER A 9 2.84 29.39 19.86
N LYS A 10 3.29 30.61 20.21
CA LYS A 10 3.56 30.99 21.62
C LYS A 10 2.33 30.82 22.53
N SER A 11 1.13 30.87 21.97
CA SER A 11 -0.15 30.61 22.66
C SER A 11 -0.63 29.16 22.52
N ASN A 12 0.24 28.23 22.10
CA ASN A 12 0.00 26.78 22.03
C ASN A 12 -0.99 26.29 20.93
N TYR A 13 -1.47 27.18 20.06
CA TYR A 13 -2.27 26.79 18.88
C TYR A 13 -1.42 26.04 17.85
N ARG A 14 -2.01 25.02 17.22
CA ARG A 14 -1.40 24.26 16.11
C ARG A 14 -1.48 25.09 14.82
N ILE A 15 -0.33 25.32 14.21
CA ILE A 15 -0.17 25.99 12.93
C ILE A 15 0.33 24.94 11.93
N TYR A 16 -0.43 24.77 10.87
CA TYR A 16 -0.10 23.87 9.76
C TYR A 16 0.44 24.72 8.61
N ALA A 17 1.61 24.35 8.11
CA ALA A 17 2.16 24.93 6.90
C ALA A 17 1.47 24.33 5.67
N SER A 18 1.66 24.95 4.50
CA SER A 18 1.02 24.55 3.25
C SER A 18 1.32 23.08 2.88
N GLU A 19 2.50 22.57 3.23
CA GLU A 19 2.89 21.18 2.97
C GLU A 19 2.02 20.18 3.76
N ALA A 20 1.52 20.58 4.94
CA ALA A 20 0.62 19.73 5.73
C ALA A 20 -0.73 19.51 5.02
N LEU A 21 -1.15 20.42 4.14
CA LEU A 21 -2.35 20.22 3.33
C LEU A 21 -2.14 19.10 2.30
N GLU A 22 -0.95 19.00 1.71
CA GLU A 22 -0.62 17.92 0.79
C GLU A 22 -0.53 16.56 1.50
N ASP A 23 0.12 16.53 2.66
CA ASP A 23 0.17 15.35 3.53
C ASP A 23 -1.26 14.89 3.89
N LEU A 24 -2.16 15.82 4.21
CA LEU A 24 -3.55 15.51 4.53
C LEU A 24 -4.29 14.89 3.33
N LYS A 25 -4.15 15.47 2.14
CA LYS A 25 -4.73 14.93 0.89
C LYS A 25 -4.15 13.57 0.54
N PHE A 26 -2.88 13.32 0.87
CA PHE A 26 -2.26 12.01 0.72
C PHE A 26 -2.92 11.00 1.66
N ILE A 27 -2.93 11.28 2.97
CA ILE A 27 -3.58 10.42 3.97
C ILE A 27 -5.03 10.11 3.59
N GLU A 28 -5.81 11.10 3.15
CA GLU A 28 -7.21 10.92 2.77
C GLU A 28 -7.38 9.95 1.59
N ARG A 29 -6.51 10.04 0.58
CA ARG A 29 -6.54 9.12 -0.58
C ARG A 29 -6.29 7.67 -0.16
N TYR A 30 -5.26 7.43 0.64
CA TYR A 30 -4.95 6.06 1.09
C TYR A 30 -5.98 5.52 2.08
N LYS A 31 -6.58 6.40 2.90
CA LYS A 31 -7.69 6.02 3.78
C LYS A 31 -8.91 5.55 2.98
N LYS A 32 -9.22 6.19 1.84
CA LYS A 32 -10.31 5.77 0.93
C LYS A 32 -10.04 4.41 0.27
N LEU A 33 -8.77 4.03 0.13
CA LEU A 33 -8.35 2.73 -0.42
C LEU A 33 -8.34 1.60 0.63
N GLY A 34 -8.75 1.86 1.88
CA GLY A 34 -8.79 0.84 2.94
C GLY A 34 -7.41 0.50 3.52
N ILE A 35 -6.38 1.31 3.23
CA ILE A 35 -5.01 1.05 3.65
C ILE A 35 -4.83 1.45 5.13
N SER A 36 -4.09 0.62 5.88
CA SER A 36 -3.86 0.85 7.31
C SER A 36 -3.11 2.16 7.57
N LEU A 37 -3.40 2.81 8.71
CA LEU A 37 -2.72 4.05 9.10
C LEU A 37 -1.20 3.86 9.27
N GLU A 38 -0.77 2.65 9.59
CA GLU A 38 0.64 2.30 9.75
C GLU A 38 1.37 2.27 8.41
N THR A 39 0.75 1.66 7.39
CA THR A 39 1.28 1.66 6.02
C THR A 39 1.31 3.07 5.42
N ILE A 40 0.30 3.90 5.72
CA ILE A 40 0.27 5.31 5.29
C ILE A 40 1.42 6.08 5.92
N ARG A 41 1.69 5.85 7.21
CA ARG A 41 2.82 6.48 7.92
C ARG A 41 4.15 6.16 7.24
N ARG A 42 4.40 4.88 6.99
CA ARG A 42 5.63 4.41 6.35
C ARG A 42 5.82 5.07 4.97
N LYS A 43 4.76 5.11 4.14
CA LYS A 43 4.78 5.80 2.84
C LYS A 43 5.05 7.30 2.94
N MET A 44 4.56 7.99 3.98
CA MET A 44 4.84 9.42 4.18
C MET A 44 6.27 9.66 4.67
N GLU A 45 6.81 8.79 5.51
CA GLU A 45 8.21 8.83 5.95
C GLU A 45 9.17 8.63 4.76
N MET A 46 8.83 7.74 3.81
CA MET A 46 9.57 7.58 2.54
C MET A 46 9.58 8.87 1.71
N LYS A 47 8.45 9.56 1.57
CA LYS A 47 8.35 10.80 0.77
C LYS A 47 9.19 11.93 1.38
N LYS A 48 9.37 11.93 2.71
CA LYS A 48 10.13 12.96 3.45
C LYS A 48 11.62 12.65 3.55
N CYS A 49 12.03 11.38 3.54
CA CYS A 49 13.43 11.00 3.41
C CYS A 49 13.87 11.13 1.95
N HIS A 50 14.35 12.33 1.59
CA HIS A 50 15.01 12.56 0.31
C HIS A 50 16.35 11.79 0.18
N GLU A 51 16.87 11.29 1.30
CA GLU A 51 18.01 10.38 1.39
C GLU A 51 17.50 9.00 1.84
N MET A 52 17.19 8.12 0.87
CA MET A 52 16.85 6.73 1.15
C MET A 52 18.09 6.02 1.71
N ASN A 53 18.15 5.88 3.04
CA ASN A 53 19.09 4.96 3.67
C ASN A 53 18.77 3.53 3.19
N GLU A 54 19.79 2.82 2.71
CA GLU A 54 19.72 1.44 2.17
C GLU A 54 18.91 0.49 3.09
N SER A 55 19.09 0.63 4.41
CA SER A 55 18.34 -0.12 5.42
C SER A 55 16.81 0.06 5.37
N ILE A 56 16.31 1.24 5.01
CA ILE A 56 14.86 1.50 4.88
C ILE A 56 14.32 0.80 3.61
N VAL A 57 15.15 0.74 2.57
CA VAL A 57 14.81 0.04 1.31
C VAL A 57 14.72 -1.46 1.57
N GLU A 58 15.68 -2.03 2.29
CA GLU A 58 15.69 -3.46 2.68
C GLU A 58 14.46 -3.83 3.49
N GLN A 59 14.12 -3.08 4.54
CA GLN A 59 12.90 -3.30 5.33
C GLN A 59 11.63 -3.25 4.47
N HIS A 60 11.64 -2.42 3.44
CA HIS A 60 10.52 -2.32 2.52
C HIS A 60 10.43 -3.47 1.54
N ILE A 61 11.56 -3.93 1.01
CA ILE A 61 11.64 -5.15 0.20
C ILE A 61 11.13 -6.33 1.02
N GLU A 62 11.51 -6.41 2.29
CA GLU A 62 11.05 -7.45 3.22
C GLU A 62 9.53 -7.38 3.43
N THR A 63 8.98 -6.18 3.67
CA THR A 63 7.53 -5.94 3.76
C THR A 63 6.81 -6.35 2.46
N VAL A 64 7.37 -6.02 1.28
CA VAL A 64 6.78 -6.39 -0.01
C VAL A 64 6.82 -7.91 -0.21
N SER A 65 7.91 -8.55 0.18
CA SER A 65 8.07 -10.01 0.15
C SER A 65 7.04 -10.72 1.04
N GLU A 66 6.78 -10.19 2.24
CA GLU A 66 5.72 -10.68 3.13
C GLU A 66 4.33 -10.57 2.50
N HIS A 67 4.00 -9.41 1.92
CA HIS A 67 2.71 -9.25 1.23
C HIS A 67 2.57 -10.21 0.05
N ILE A 68 3.64 -10.47 -0.73
CA ILE A 68 3.62 -11.44 -1.83
C ILE A 68 3.36 -12.85 -1.28
N LYS A 69 3.98 -13.23 -0.15
CA LYS A 69 3.74 -14.53 0.51
C LYS A 69 2.29 -14.64 1.00
N GLN A 70 1.76 -13.60 1.62
CA GLN A 70 0.34 -13.55 2.04
C GLN A 70 -0.60 -13.69 0.86
N LEU A 71 -0.36 -12.95 -0.22
CA LEU A 71 -1.16 -13.04 -1.44
C LEU A 71 -1.15 -14.46 -2.02
N ASN A 72 0.01 -15.13 -2.03
CA ASN A 72 0.12 -16.52 -2.48
C ASN A 72 -0.68 -17.50 -1.60
N MET A 73 -0.70 -17.30 -0.27
CA MET A 73 -1.52 -18.11 0.63
C MET A 73 -3.01 -17.89 0.36
N GLU A 74 -3.45 -16.63 0.27
CA GLU A 74 -4.84 -16.29 -0.03
C GLU A 74 -5.30 -16.87 -1.38
N LEU A 75 -4.44 -16.83 -2.41
CA LEU A 75 -4.72 -17.46 -3.71
C LEU A 75 -4.80 -18.99 -3.62
N SER A 76 -3.94 -19.61 -2.81
CA SER A 76 -3.98 -21.06 -2.56
C SER A 76 -5.25 -21.48 -1.82
N ASP A 77 -5.73 -20.66 -0.89
CA ASP A 77 -6.99 -20.89 -0.17
C ASP A 77 -8.21 -20.66 -1.08
N LEU A 78 -8.09 -19.76 -2.06
CA LEU A 78 -9.12 -19.51 -3.05
C LEU A 78 -9.22 -20.64 -4.10
N ALA A 79 -8.12 -21.36 -4.38
CA ALA A 79 -8.08 -22.45 -5.35
C ALA A 79 -9.16 -23.52 -5.15
N PRO A 80 -9.36 -24.11 -3.96
CA PRO A 80 -10.43 -25.07 -3.72
C PRO A 80 -11.83 -24.44 -3.82
N VAL A 81 -11.99 -23.17 -3.45
CA VAL A 81 -13.28 -22.46 -3.58
C VAL A 81 -13.66 -22.28 -5.05
N LEU A 82 -12.68 -22.04 -5.92
CA LEU A 82 -12.86 -21.95 -7.37
C LEU A 82 -13.20 -23.28 -8.04
N GLU A 83 -12.88 -24.41 -7.42
CA GLU A 83 -13.27 -25.74 -7.92
C GLU A 83 -14.73 -26.08 -7.65
N VAL A 84 -15.31 -25.52 -6.57
CA VAL A 84 -16.71 -25.74 -6.16
C VAL A 84 -17.69 -24.85 -6.96
N LEU A 85 -17.21 -23.81 -7.63
CA LEU A 85 -18.03 -22.82 -8.33
C LEU A 85 -18.48 -23.28 -9.73
N ASN A 86 -19.67 -22.83 -10.14
CA ASN A 86 -20.24 -23.13 -11.46
C ASN A 86 -19.42 -22.49 -12.60
N THR A 87 -19.44 -23.10 -13.79
CA THR A 87 -18.62 -22.71 -14.97
C THR A 87 -18.71 -21.23 -15.33
N LYS A 88 -19.92 -20.64 -15.32
CA LYS A 88 -20.12 -19.19 -15.58
C LYS A 88 -19.52 -18.27 -14.51
N GLN A 89 -19.57 -18.68 -13.24
CA GLN A 89 -18.98 -17.91 -12.13
C GLN A 89 -17.46 -18.01 -12.16
N LYS A 90 -16.94 -19.19 -12.51
CA LYS A 90 -15.51 -19.44 -12.70
C LYS A 90 -14.94 -18.54 -13.79
N GLU A 91 -15.53 -18.47 -14.97
CA GLU A 91 -15.07 -17.58 -16.06
C GLU A 91 -15.01 -16.10 -15.65
N ALA A 92 -16.05 -15.59 -14.97
CA ALA A 92 -16.10 -14.20 -14.54
C ALA A 92 -14.99 -13.87 -13.53
N ILE A 93 -14.74 -14.77 -12.58
CA ILE A 93 -13.71 -14.61 -11.55
C ILE A 93 -12.31 -14.74 -12.17
N PHE A 94 -12.07 -15.74 -13.02
CA PHE A 94 -10.79 -15.92 -13.72
C PHE A 94 -10.43 -14.72 -14.59
N LYS A 95 -11.41 -14.10 -15.27
CA LYS A 95 -11.18 -12.90 -16.07
C LYS A 95 -10.74 -11.70 -15.23
N ARG A 96 -11.29 -11.56 -14.02
CA ARG A 96 -10.86 -10.50 -13.07
C ARG A 96 -9.48 -10.79 -12.51
N LEU A 97 -9.24 -12.02 -12.07
CA LEU A 97 -7.96 -12.48 -11.54
C LEU A 97 -6.81 -12.36 -12.56
N THR A 98 -7.07 -12.64 -13.84
CA THR A 98 -6.05 -12.49 -14.90
C THR A 98 -5.70 -11.04 -15.19
N LEU A 99 -6.67 -10.12 -15.15
CA LEU A 99 -6.38 -8.69 -15.30
C LEU A 99 -5.52 -8.16 -14.14
N GLU A 100 -5.87 -8.52 -12.90
CA GLU A 100 -5.12 -8.09 -11.72
C GLU A 100 -3.74 -8.75 -11.63
N SER A 101 -3.62 -10.03 -12.01
CA SER A 101 -2.33 -10.72 -12.00
C SER A 101 -1.35 -10.15 -13.04
N VAL A 102 -1.83 -9.77 -14.23
CA VAL A 102 -1.00 -9.10 -15.25
C VAL A 102 -0.52 -7.74 -14.74
N ALA A 103 -1.38 -6.93 -14.12
CA ALA A 103 -0.99 -5.64 -13.56
C ALA A 103 0.03 -5.78 -12.43
N LEU A 104 -0.13 -6.79 -11.57
CA LEU A 104 0.82 -7.11 -10.50
C LEU A 104 2.18 -7.55 -11.08
N LEU A 105 2.19 -8.45 -12.06
CA LEU A 105 3.42 -8.91 -12.73
C LEU A 105 4.18 -7.76 -13.41
N GLN A 106 3.47 -6.86 -14.08
CA GLN A 106 4.08 -5.68 -14.70
C GLN A 106 4.71 -4.75 -13.66
N SER A 107 4.02 -4.53 -12.54
CA SER A 107 4.53 -3.69 -11.44
C SER A 107 5.77 -4.31 -10.78
N LEU A 108 5.76 -5.63 -10.58
CA LEU A 108 6.90 -6.37 -10.04
C LEU A 108 8.07 -6.38 -11.02
N HIS A 109 7.82 -6.59 -12.32
CA HIS A 109 8.86 -6.57 -13.35
C HIS A 109 9.59 -5.23 -13.40
N PHE A 110 8.87 -4.11 -13.26
CA PHE A 110 9.46 -2.77 -13.19
C PHE A 110 10.36 -2.60 -11.96
N LEU A 111 10.04 -3.25 -10.83
CA LEU A 111 10.85 -3.18 -9.60
C LEU A 111 12.15 -4.00 -9.71
N THR A 112 12.13 -5.09 -10.49
CA THR A 112 13.27 -6.01 -10.65
C THR A 112 14.18 -5.71 -11.84
N LYS A 113 13.95 -4.60 -12.54
CA LYS A 113 14.67 -4.20 -13.76
C LYS A 113 15.70 -3.12 -13.45
#